data_AF-A0A4Z2BC06-F1
#
_entry.id   AF-A0A4Z2BC06-F1
#
_cell.length_a   1.000
_cell.length_b   1.000
_cell.length_c   1.000
_cell.angle_alpha   90.00
_cell.angle_beta   90.00
_cell.angle_gamma   90.00
#
_symmetry.space_group_name_H-M   'P 1'
#
loop_
_entity.id
_entity.type
_entity.pdbx_description
1 polymer ?
#
loop_
_entity_poly.entity_id
_entity_poly.type
_entity_poly.pdbx_seq_one_letter_code
_entity_poly.pdbx_strand_id
1 'polypeptide(L)'
;MCPEHEMEKVNMYCEVCRRPVCHLCKLGGSHANHKVTSMSNAYKILKEKLAKSIHYLISKEDQVRTQITGLEQLISRTEENGLLAERRATEHFERLFEALQERKSEMLRSIEQSRNRRMGQLKAQVEEYQGMLENSGLVGYAQEVLKETDQSCFVQTAKQLHVRIQKATESLRTFHPSADPCFDEFVLETSREETLLKEICFGGVPDPPLIDLSNSKVYNEAAICWRLPEDHQPTDQQILEYRRLGGANLSPSQEDGEDSLSWRATERVHGSSTVVCDLDPDSLYAFRVRSCRNSSVQPLQPGGHLSHTARPCVRLPV
;
A
#
# COMPACT_ATOMS: atom_id res chain seq x y z
N MET A 1 -32.63 24.89 -58.88
CA MET A 1 -33.79 24.23 -59.51
C MET A 1 -34.12 22.97 -58.74
N CYS A 2 -35.35 22.47 -58.79
CA CYS A 2 -35.72 21.22 -58.11
C CYS A 2 -35.14 20.01 -58.85
N PRO A 3 -34.49 19.06 -58.16
CA PRO A 3 -33.91 17.87 -58.79
C PRO A 3 -34.95 16.89 -59.34
N GLU A 4 -36.19 16.91 -58.82
CA GLU A 4 -37.30 16.07 -59.30
C GLU A 4 -38.15 16.80 -60.37
N HIS A 5 -38.03 18.13 -60.47
CA HIS A 5 -38.84 18.98 -61.35
C HIS A 5 -37.96 20.11 -61.91
N GLU A 6 -37.25 19.82 -63.00
CA GLU A 6 -36.15 20.65 -63.51
C GLU A 6 -36.55 22.09 -63.87
N MET A 7 -37.83 22.32 -64.23
CA MET A 7 -38.36 23.65 -64.58
C MET A 7 -38.83 24.46 -63.36
N GLU A 8 -38.89 23.84 -62.16
CA GLU A 8 -39.44 24.45 -60.96
C GLU A 8 -38.35 24.98 -60.02
N LYS A 9 -38.62 26.15 -59.42
CA LYS A 9 -37.78 26.72 -58.36
C LYS A 9 -38.13 26.11 -57.00
N VAL A 10 -37.10 25.77 -56.23
CA VAL A 10 -37.27 25.31 -54.84
C VAL A 10 -37.57 26.50 -53.94
N ASN A 11 -38.83 26.64 -53.52
CA ASN A 11 -39.32 27.79 -52.75
C ASN A 11 -39.99 27.40 -51.43
N MET A 12 -40.07 26.10 -51.12
CA MET A 12 -40.58 25.57 -49.85
C MET A 12 -39.55 24.64 -49.19
N TYR A 13 -39.69 24.42 -47.90
CA TYR A 13 -38.86 23.49 -47.14
C TYR A 13 -39.75 22.44 -46.48
N CYS A 14 -39.46 21.17 -46.72
CA CYS A 14 -40.16 20.08 -46.07
C CYS A 14 -39.55 19.82 -44.69
N GLU A 15 -40.32 20.02 -43.61
CA GLU A 15 -39.86 19.82 -42.23
C GLU A 15 -39.59 18.35 -41.91
N VAL A 16 -40.36 17.44 -42.53
CA VAL A 16 -40.23 15.98 -42.33
C VAL A 16 -38.95 15.45 -42.98
N CYS A 17 -38.77 15.69 -44.28
CA CYS A 17 -37.59 15.24 -45.03
C CYS A 17 -36.36 16.16 -44.89
N ARG A 18 -36.47 17.27 -44.17
CA ARG A 18 -35.41 18.27 -43.93
C ARG A 18 -34.69 18.76 -45.20
N ARG A 19 -35.41 18.91 -46.30
CA ARG A 19 -34.84 19.35 -47.61
C ARG A 19 -35.71 20.42 -48.31
N PRO A 20 -35.11 21.30 -49.11
CA PRO A 20 -35.85 22.22 -49.99
C PRO A 20 -36.65 21.43 -51.03
N VAL A 21 -37.88 21.88 -51.32
CA VAL A 21 -38.82 21.29 -52.26
C VAL A 21 -39.51 22.37 -53.10
N CYS A 22 -39.99 22.03 -54.30
CA CYS A 22 -40.79 22.94 -55.14
C CYS A 22 -42.30 22.72 -54.93
N HIS A 23 -43.14 23.46 -55.68
CA HIS A 23 -44.59 23.35 -55.58
C HIS A 23 -45.14 22.00 -56.06
N LEU A 24 -44.58 21.44 -57.13
CA LEU A 24 -44.99 20.14 -57.67
C LEU A 24 -44.68 18.99 -56.70
N CYS A 25 -43.54 19.05 -55.99
CA CYS A 25 -43.22 18.11 -54.91
C CYS A 25 -44.31 18.07 -53.82
N LYS A 26 -45.01 19.18 -53.56
CA LYS A 26 -46.06 19.29 -52.53
C LYS A 26 -47.47 19.03 -53.05
N LEU A 27 -47.83 19.43 -54.28
CA LEU A 27 -49.21 19.30 -54.77
C LEU A 27 -49.57 17.86 -55.18
N GLY A 28 -48.60 17.09 -55.66
CA GLY A 28 -48.84 15.71 -56.11
C GLY A 28 -47.60 14.81 -56.14
N GLY A 29 -46.47 15.31 -55.64
CA GLY A 29 -45.22 14.56 -55.57
C GLY A 29 -45.01 13.85 -54.24
N SER A 30 -43.76 13.44 -54.01
CA SER A 30 -43.31 12.66 -52.85
C SER A 30 -43.51 13.34 -51.47
N HIS A 31 -43.91 14.63 -51.43
CA HIS A 31 -44.12 15.40 -50.20
C HIS A 31 -45.56 15.86 -50.01
N ALA A 32 -46.52 15.26 -50.71
CA ALA A 32 -47.94 15.64 -50.64
C ALA A 32 -48.48 15.69 -49.19
N ASN A 33 -48.09 14.70 -48.37
CA ASN A 33 -48.54 14.58 -46.98
C ASN A 33 -47.54 15.13 -45.95
N HIS A 34 -46.43 15.71 -46.37
CA HIS A 34 -45.45 16.27 -45.44
C HIS A 34 -45.78 17.71 -45.07
N LYS A 35 -45.46 18.07 -43.82
CA LYS A 35 -45.48 19.46 -43.37
C LYS A 35 -44.39 20.24 -44.11
N VAL A 36 -44.81 21.25 -44.86
CA VAL A 36 -43.91 22.16 -45.60
C VAL A 36 -44.11 23.58 -45.09
N THR A 37 -43.02 24.33 -45.01
CA THR A 37 -43.02 25.76 -44.67
C THR A 37 -42.40 26.56 -45.81
N SER A 38 -42.60 27.88 -45.82
CA SER A 38 -41.91 28.75 -46.77
C SER A 38 -40.38 28.70 -46.56
N MET A 39 -39.62 28.86 -47.64
CA MET A 39 -38.15 28.91 -47.55
C MET A 39 -37.65 30.05 -46.67
N SER A 40 -38.35 31.20 -46.66
CA SER A 40 -37.99 32.32 -45.79
C SER A 40 -38.10 31.97 -44.30
N ASN A 41 -39.18 31.29 -43.90
CA ASN A 41 -39.37 30.87 -42.52
C ASN A 41 -38.38 29.77 -42.11
N ALA A 42 -38.16 28.76 -42.96
CA ALA A 42 -37.16 27.73 -42.72
C ALA A 42 -35.74 28.32 -42.61
N TYR A 43 -35.39 29.28 -43.46
CA TYR A 43 -34.11 29.99 -43.40
C TYR A 43 -33.92 30.68 -42.05
N LYS A 44 -34.92 31.45 -41.58
CA LYS A 44 -34.84 32.15 -40.28
C LYS A 44 -34.64 31.17 -39.12
N ILE A 45 -35.46 30.12 -39.05
CA ILE A 45 -35.40 29.12 -37.97
C ILE A 45 -34.06 28.36 -37.99
N LEU A 46 -33.62 27.89 -39.17
CA LEU A 46 -32.35 27.15 -39.28
C LEU A 46 -31.15 28.05 -38.97
N LYS A 47 -31.16 29.30 -39.44
CA LYS A 47 -30.10 30.28 -39.14
C LYS A 47 -30.04 30.59 -37.65
N GLU A 48 -31.18 30.79 -36.99
CA GLU A 48 -31.25 31.03 -35.54
C GLU A 48 -30.80 29.81 -34.73
N LYS A 49 -31.24 28.61 -35.11
CA LYS A 49 -30.81 27.36 -34.45
C LYS A 49 -29.31 27.13 -34.59
N LEU A 50 -28.75 27.38 -35.77
CA LEU A 50 -27.31 27.28 -36.01
C LEU A 50 -26.55 28.32 -35.18
N ALA A 51 -27.00 29.58 -35.16
CA ALA A 51 -26.40 30.62 -34.33
C ALA A 51 -26.42 30.27 -32.84
N LYS A 52 -27.56 29.78 -32.31
CA LYS A 52 -27.67 29.31 -30.92
C LYS A 52 -26.71 28.16 -30.62
N SER A 53 -26.59 27.19 -31.53
CA SER A 53 -25.67 26.05 -31.37
C SER A 53 -24.20 26.51 -31.37
N ILE A 54 -23.84 27.43 -32.25
CA ILE A 54 -22.48 28.02 -32.30
C ILE A 54 -22.18 28.80 -31.02
N HIS A 55 -23.10 29.67 -30.57
CA HIS A 55 -22.92 30.43 -29.33
C HIS A 55 -22.76 29.51 -28.12
N TYR A 56 -23.53 28.40 -28.06
CA TYR A 56 -23.37 27.40 -27.01
C TYR A 56 -21.96 26.80 -27.02
N LEU A 57 -21.46 26.37 -28.20
CA LEU A 57 -20.10 25.82 -28.31
C LEU A 57 -19.03 26.81 -27.87
N ILE A 58 -19.12 28.07 -28.32
CA ILE A 58 -18.21 29.14 -27.89
C ILE A 58 -18.28 29.35 -26.38
N SER A 59 -19.48 29.34 -25.79
CA SER A 59 -19.65 29.49 -24.33
C SER A 59 -19.04 28.35 -23.52
N LYS A 60 -18.88 27.17 -24.12
CA LYS A 60 -18.29 25.98 -23.47
C LYS A 60 -16.79 25.85 -23.71
N GLU A 61 -16.22 26.60 -24.64
CA GLU A 61 -14.79 26.53 -24.97
C GLU A 61 -13.90 26.80 -23.75
N ASP A 62 -14.22 27.85 -22.97
CA ASP A 62 -13.44 28.20 -21.79
C ASP A 62 -13.54 27.14 -20.68
N GLN A 63 -14.74 26.59 -20.47
CA GLN A 63 -14.96 25.50 -19.52
C GLN A 63 -14.09 24.27 -19.87
N VAL A 64 -14.04 23.89 -21.14
CA VAL A 64 -13.21 22.76 -21.61
C VAL A 64 -11.72 23.08 -21.41
N ARG A 65 -11.28 24.31 -21.71
CA ARG A 65 -9.90 24.74 -21.49
C ARG A 65 -9.51 24.66 -20.00
N THR A 66 -10.36 25.12 -19.09
CA THR A 66 -10.14 25.01 -17.64
C THR A 66 -10.05 23.54 -17.21
N GLN A 67 -10.91 22.67 -17.74
CA GLN A 67 -10.86 21.24 -17.44
C GLN A 67 -9.56 20.60 -17.91
N ILE A 68 -9.07 20.95 -19.11
CA ILE A 68 -7.76 20.48 -19.61
C ILE A 68 -6.63 20.90 -18.66
N THR A 69 -6.56 22.19 -18.29
CA THR A 69 -5.54 22.66 -17.35
C THR A 69 -5.63 21.98 -15.98
N GLY A 70 -6.84 21.69 -15.50
CA GLY A 70 -7.04 20.93 -14.27
C GLY A 70 -6.50 19.50 -14.37
N LEU A 71 -6.72 18.83 -15.51
CA LEU A 71 -6.18 17.50 -15.78
C LEU A 71 -4.66 17.50 -15.87
N GLU A 72 -4.05 18.49 -16.53
CA GLU A 72 -2.59 18.64 -16.62
C GLU A 72 -1.95 18.80 -15.23
N GLN A 73 -2.58 19.58 -14.34
CA GLN A 73 -2.12 19.73 -12.96
C GLN A 73 -2.24 18.42 -12.17
N LEU A 74 -3.32 17.65 -12.37
CA LEU A 74 -3.48 16.35 -11.73
C LEU A 74 -2.41 15.36 -12.22
N ILE A 75 -2.13 15.32 -13.52
CA ILE A 75 -1.08 14.48 -14.10
C ILE A 75 0.28 14.80 -13.45
N SER A 76 0.66 16.08 -13.41
CA SER A 76 1.92 16.51 -12.79
C SER A 76 2.01 16.15 -11.31
N ARG A 77 0.94 16.38 -10.53
CA ARG A 77 0.90 15.99 -9.11
C ARG A 77 0.98 14.49 -8.91
N THR A 78 0.34 13.70 -9.77
CA THR A 78 0.41 12.24 -9.71
C THR A 78 1.83 11.75 -9.95
N GLU A 79 2.55 12.34 -10.92
CA GLU A 79 3.95 12.02 -11.18
C GLU A 79 4.85 12.36 -9.99
N GLU A 80 4.75 13.59 -9.45
CA GLU A 80 5.52 14.02 -8.28
C GLU A 80 5.27 13.14 -7.05
N ASN A 81 4.00 12.80 -6.80
CA ASN A 81 3.62 11.95 -5.69
C ASN A 81 4.09 10.50 -5.87
N GLY A 82 4.08 9.99 -7.11
CA GLY A 82 4.63 8.68 -7.47
C GLY A 82 6.13 8.62 -7.16
N LEU A 83 6.90 9.60 -7.64
CA LEU A 83 8.34 9.71 -7.37
C LEU A 83 8.65 9.87 -5.88
N LEU A 84 7.80 10.56 -5.12
CA LEU A 84 7.94 10.65 -3.66
C LEU A 84 7.62 9.33 -2.96
N ALA A 85 6.62 8.58 -3.42
CA ALA A 85 6.31 7.26 -2.89
C ALA A 85 7.44 6.26 -3.14
N GLU A 86 8.01 6.26 -4.35
CA GLU A 86 9.19 5.46 -4.70
C GLU A 86 10.39 5.79 -3.80
N ARG A 87 10.73 7.08 -3.65
CA ARG A 87 11.83 7.52 -2.77
C ARG A 87 11.63 7.05 -1.33
N ARG A 88 10.43 7.23 -0.77
CA ARG A 88 10.15 6.76 0.59
C ARG A 88 10.28 5.25 0.72
N ALA A 89 9.79 4.48 -0.24
CA ALA A 89 9.94 3.03 -0.23
C ALA A 89 11.42 2.64 -0.23
N THR A 90 12.24 3.26 -1.09
CA THR A 90 13.69 3.07 -1.13
C THR A 90 14.35 3.39 0.20
N GLU A 91 14.06 4.55 0.80
CA GLU A 91 14.61 4.95 2.12
C GLU A 91 14.25 3.98 3.25
N HIS A 92 13.09 3.32 3.18
CA HIS A 92 12.72 2.28 4.15
C HIS A 92 13.58 1.03 4.00
N PHE A 93 13.85 0.58 2.76
CA PHE A 93 14.71 -0.57 2.51
C PHE A 93 16.18 -0.28 2.78
N GLU A 94 16.66 0.92 2.48
CA GLU A 94 18.03 1.36 2.81
C GLU A 94 18.30 1.26 4.32
N ARG A 95 17.37 1.72 5.16
CA ARG A 95 17.47 1.56 6.61
C ARG A 95 17.50 0.10 7.06
N LEU A 96 16.74 -0.79 6.42
CA LEU A 96 16.80 -2.22 6.70
C LEU A 96 18.17 -2.80 6.32
N PHE A 97 18.72 -2.42 5.17
CA PHE A 97 20.06 -2.85 4.76
C PHE A 97 21.13 -2.35 5.72
N GLU A 98 21.07 -1.10 6.16
CA GLU A 98 21.99 -0.53 7.14
C GLU A 98 21.95 -1.31 8.46
N ALA A 99 20.75 -1.58 9.00
CA ALA A 99 20.58 -2.35 10.24
C ALA A 99 21.12 -3.79 10.11
N LEU A 100 20.85 -4.46 8.98
CA LEU A 100 21.39 -5.80 8.71
C LEU A 100 22.92 -5.79 8.59
N GLN A 101 23.47 -4.77 7.93
CA GLN A 101 24.91 -4.62 7.73
C GLN A 101 25.63 -4.30 9.04
N GLU A 102 25.04 -3.45 9.89
CA GLU A 102 25.52 -3.20 11.25
C GLU A 102 25.55 -4.51 12.03
N ARG A 103 24.43 -5.24 12.10
CA ARG A 103 24.33 -6.50 12.82
C ARG A 103 25.37 -7.53 12.37
N LYS A 104 25.55 -7.68 11.05
CA LYS A 104 26.60 -8.53 10.47
C LYS A 104 27.99 -8.11 10.95
N SER A 105 28.29 -6.81 10.93
CA SER A 105 29.59 -6.26 11.33
C SER A 105 29.88 -6.52 12.81
N GLU A 106 28.87 -6.41 13.68
CA GLU A 106 29.01 -6.74 15.10
C GLU A 106 29.34 -8.21 15.34
N MET A 107 28.64 -9.12 14.65
CA MET A 107 28.84 -10.56 14.79
C MET A 107 30.24 -10.97 14.31
N LEU A 108 30.69 -10.46 13.17
CA LEU A 108 32.04 -10.71 12.66
C LEU A 108 33.13 -10.20 13.61
N ARG A 109 32.93 -9.01 14.19
CA ARG A 109 33.84 -8.44 15.19
C ARG A 109 33.94 -9.31 16.44
N SER A 110 32.83 -9.92 16.88
CA SER A 110 32.83 -10.85 18.02
C SER A 110 33.65 -12.11 17.73
N ILE A 111 33.47 -12.70 16.54
CA ILE A 111 34.26 -13.86 16.08
C ILE A 111 35.74 -13.51 16.02
N GLU A 112 36.08 -12.36 15.42
CA GLU A 112 37.46 -11.89 15.32
C GLU A 112 38.10 -11.67 16.69
N GLN A 113 37.39 -11.08 17.63
CA GLN A 113 37.89 -10.89 18.99
C GLN A 113 38.15 -12.23 19.70
N SER A 114 37.23 -13.20 19.58
CA SER A 114 37.42 -14.54 20.14
C SER A 114 38.62 -15.24 19.51
N ARG A 115 38.74 -15.18 18.18
CA ARG A 115 39.88 -15.71 17.43
C ARG A 115 41.20 -15.10 17.89
N ASN A 116 41.29 -13.78 17.95
CA ASN A 116 42.51 -13.07 18.31
C ASN A 116 42.93 -13.39 19.76
N ARG A 117 41.96 -13.49 20.68
CA ARG A 117 42.20 -13.89 22.06
C ARG A 117 42.77 -15.31 22.16
N ARG A 118 42.11 -16.29 21.52
CA ARG A 118 42.55 -17.70 21.51
C ARG A 118 43.93 -17.85 20.86
N MET A 119 44.15 -17.20 19.72
CA MET A 119 45.45 -17.16 19.04
C MET A 119 46.53 -16.55 19.93
N GLY A 120 46.24 -15.47 20.65
CA GLY A 120 47.17 -14.86 21.61
C GLY A 120 47.56 -15.82 22.73
N GLN A 121 46.58 -16.52 23.32
CA GLN A 121 46.82 -17.51 24.37
C GLN A 121 47.70 -18.67 23.89
N LEU A 122 47.43 -19.20 22.68
CA LEU A 122 48.20 -20.30 22.11
C LEU A 122 49.62 -19.88 21.72
N LYS A 123 49.78 -18.69 21.10
CA LYS A 123 51.11 -18.15 20.76
C LYS A 123 51.97 -17.91 22.01
N ALA A 124 51.40 -17.30 23.04
CA ALA A 124 52.10 -17.09 24.30
C ALA A 124 52.52 -18.42 24.95
N GLN A 125 51.65 -19.44 24.89
CA GLN A 125 52.01 -20.79 25.35
C GLN A 125 53.16 -21.38 24.52
N VAL A 126 53.15 -21.23 23.20
CA VAL A 126 54.26 -21.69 22.35
C VAL A 126 55.58 -21.01 22.74
N GLU A 127 55.58 -19.69 22.92
CA GLU A 127 56.76 -18.92 23.34
C GLU A 127 57.27 -19.37 24.72
N GLU A 128 56.38 -19.64 25.68
CA GLU A 128 56.74 -20.15 27.01
C GLU A 128 57.46 -21.50 26.92
N TYR A 129 56.91 -22.46 26.17
CA TYR A 129 57.51 -23.79 26.03
C TYR A 129 58.80 -23.77 25.18
N GLN A 130 58.90 -22.88 24.19
CA GLN A 130 60.15 -22.64 23.45
C GLN A 130 61.23 -22.08 24.37
N GLY A 131 60.91 -21.07 25.19
CA GLY A 131 61.83 -20.52 26.19
C GLY A 131 62.27 -21.56 27.23
N MET A 132 61.37 -22.46 27.66
CA MET A 132 61.75 -23.60 28.50
C MET A 132 62.77 -24.51 27.80
N LEU A 133 62.57 -24.80 26.51
CA LEU A 133 63.47 -25.66 25.74
C LEU A 133 64.85 -25.03 25.54
N GLU A 134 64.93 -23.75 25.20
CA GLU A 134 66.19 -23.01 25.04
C GLU A 134 66.99 -22.96 26.35
N ASN A 135 66.31 -22.89 27.50
CA ASN A 135 66.92 -22.93 28.83
C ASN A 135 67.17 -24.36 29.37
N SER A 136 66.84 -25.42 28.61
CA SER A 136 66.79 -26.82 29.09
C SER A 136 68.13 -27.58 29.08
N GLY A 137 69.27 -26.89 29.14
CA GLY A 137 70.61 -27.50 29.33
C GLY A 137 70.75 -28.38 30.59
N LEU A 138 69.68 -28.46 31.38
CA LEU A 138 69.42 -29.36 32.50
C LEU A 138 69.83 -30.81 32.25
N VAL A 139 69.57 -31.39 31.08
CA VAL A 139 69.96 -32.79 30.81
C VAL A 139 71.48 -32.93 30.74
N GLY A 140 72.15 -32.06 29.96
CA GLY A 140 73.61 -32.06 29.85
C GLY A 140 74.28 -31.71 31.18
N TYR A 141 73.76 -30.72 31.90
CA TYR A 141 74.25 -30.37 33.23
C TYR A 141 74.04 -31.52 34.23
N ALA A 142 72.90 -32.20 34.20
CA ALA A 142 72.66 -33.37 35.04
C ALA A 142 73.64 -34.51 34.74
N GLN A 143 73.93 -34.75 33.46
CA GLN A 143 74.91 -35.75 33.04
C GLN A 143 76.33 -35.40 33.51
N GLU A 144 76.73 -34.13 33.52
CA GLU A 144 78.03 -33.72 34.07
C GLU A 144 78.08 -33.85 35.59
N VAL A 145 77.02 -33.46 36.31
CA VAL A 145 76.95 -33.63 37.78
C VAL A 145 77.07 -35.10 38.19
N LEU A 146 76.54 -36.04 37.38
CA LEU A 146 76.68 -37.48 37.62
C LEU A 146 78.12 -38.01 37.49
N LYS A 147 79.05 -37.26 36.89
CA LYS A 147 80.47 -37.62 36.79
C LYS A 147 81.30 -37.13 37.98
N GLU A 148 80.71 -36.33 38.88
CA GLU A 148 81.40 -35.80 40.06
C GLU A 148 81.84 -36.95 40.99
N THR A 149 83.08 -36.87 41.47
CA THR A 149 83.71 -37.91 42.29
C THR A 149 83.81 -37.51 43.76
N ASP A 150 83.82 -36.20 44.07
CA ASP A 150 83.74 -35.73 45.45
C ASP A 150 82.31 -35.86 46.00
N GLN A 151 82.16 -36.66 47.06
CA GLN A 151 80.85 -37.00 47.62
C GLN A 151 80.12 -35.78 48.19
N SER A 152 80.85 -34.82 48.77
CA SER A 152 80.25 -33.64 49.40
C SER A 152 79.75 -32.65 48.34
N CYS A 153 80.57 -32.39 47.32
CA CYS A 153 80.25 -31.57 46.16
C CYS A 153 79.06 -32.14 45.37
N PHE A 154 79.05 -33.45 45.15
CA PHE A 154 77.96 -34.14 44.47
C PHE A 154 76.64 -33.95 45.22
N VAL A 155 76.59 -34.26 46.52
CA VAL A 155 75.34 -34.17 47.31
C VAL A 155 74.79 -32.75 47.35
N GLN A 156 75.67 -31.74 47.47
CA GLN A 156 75.27 -30.34 47.50
C GLN A 156 74.65 -29.88 46.16
N THR A 157 75.22 -30.32 45.03
CA THR A 157 74.77 -29.95 43.68
C THR A 157 73.56 -30.76 43.24
N ALA A 158 73.53 -32.07 43.53
CA ALA A 158 72.45 -32.98 43.17
C ALA A 158 71.11 -32.59 43.80
N LYS A 159 71.10 -32.07 45.03
CA LYS A 159 69.87 -31.61 45.69
C LYS A 159 69.22 -30.44 44.94
N GLN A 160 70.01 -29.45 44.51
CA GLN A 160 69.49 -28.30 43.75
C GLN A 160 69.05 -28.69 42.35
N LEU A 161 69.81 -29.57 41.70
CA LEU A 161 69.47 -30.11 40.39
C LEU A 161 68.17 -30.93 40.42
N HIS A 162 67.95 -31.75 41.45
CA HIS A 162 66.73 -32.54 41.60
C HIS A 162 65.48 -31.65 41.64
N VAL A 163 65.52 -30.55 42.39
CA VAL A 163 64.41 -29.57 42.43
C VAL A 163 64.14 -28.96 41.05
N ARG A 164 65.18 -28.63 40.28
CA ARG A 164 65.04 -28.10 38.92
C ARG A 164 64.44 -29.13 37.96
N ILE A 165 64.88 -30.40 38.03
CA ILE A 165 64.35 -31.51 37.24
C ILE A 165 62.88 -31.77 37.60
N GLN A 166 62.55 -31.78 38.90
CA GLN A 166 61.19 -31.99 39.37
C GLN A 166 60.25 -30.90 38.82
N LYS A 167 60.64 -29.63 38.93
CA LYS A 167 59.86 -28.50 38.40
C LYS A 167 59.63 -28.62 36.89
N ALA A 168 60.66 -28.95 36.12
CA ALA A 168 60.54 -29.17 34.68
C ALA A 168 59.63 -30.36 34.34
N THR A 169 59.72 -31.45 35.12
CA THR A 169 58.89 -32.66 34.92
C THR A 169 57.43 -32.41 35.26
N GLU A 170 57.14 -31.62 36.30
CA GLU A 170 55.79 -31.20 36.67
C GLU A 170 55.14 -30.36 35.55
N SER A 171 55.87 -29.37 35.00
CA SER A 171 55.40 -28.57 33.87
C SER A 171 55.04 -29.41 32.64
N LEU A 172 55.81 -30.47 32.35
CA LEU A 172 55.54 -31.39 31.24
C LEU A 172 54.31 -32.27 31.48
N ARG A 173 54.04 -32.64 32.74
CA ARG A 173 52.88 -33.48 33.10
C ARG A 173 51.55 -32.75 32.98
N THR A 174 51.55 -31.43 33.13
CA THR A 174 50.33 -30.60 33.09
C THR A 174 50.14 -29.89 31.75
N PHE A 175 50.75 -30.39 30.66
CA PHE A 175 50.54 -29.80 29.34
C PHE A 175 49.10 -29.99 28.87
N HIS A 176 48.40 -28.87 28.69
CA HIS A 176 47.13 -28.80 27.96
C HIS A 176 47.10 -27.51 27.16
N PRO A 177 46.46 -27.47 25.97
CA PRO A 177 46.29 -26.24 25.23
C PRO A 177 45.64 -25.14 26.11
N SER A 178 46.15 -23.91 26.00
CA SER A 178 45.66 -22.76 26.74
C SER A 178 44.32 -22.22 26.21
N ALA A 179 43.89 -22.67 25.03
CA ALA A 179 42.61 -22.34 24.41
C ALA A 179 42.14 -23.45 23.47
N ASP A 180 40.81 -23.55 23.30
CA ASP A 180 40.16 -24.41 22.31
C ASP A 180 40.12 -23.70 20.93
N PRO A 181 40.55 -24.34 19.83
CA PRO A 181 40.44 -23.78 18.48
C PRO A 181 38.99 -23.74 17.93
N CYS A 182 38.02 -24.40 18.56
CA CYS A 182 36.67 -24.55 18.04
C CYS A 182 35.80 -23.30 18.20
N PHE A 183 34.89 -23.03 17.24
CA PHE A 183 33.97 -21.88 17.23
C PHE A 183 32.49 -22.31 17.24
N ASP A 184 32.18 -23.49 17.75
CA ASP A 184 30.80 -24.04 17.78
C ASP A 184 29.80 -23.14 18.52
N GLU A 185 30.25 -22.22 19.37
CA GLU A 185 29.38 -21.24 20.01
C GLU A 185 28.82 -20.17 19.05
N PHE A 186 29.39 -20.03 17.84
CA PHE A 186 28.97 -19.04 16.84
C PHE A 186 28.05 -19.63 15.78
N VAL A 187 26.83 -19.98 16.17
CA VAL A 187 25.78 -20.45 15.25
C VAL A 187 24.87 -19.28 14.87
N LEU A 188 24.64 -19.08 13.57
CA LEU A 188 23.72 -18.08 13.03
C LEU A 188 22.56 -18.77 12.30
N GLU A 189 21.34 -18.46 12.70
CA GLU A 189 20.10 -18.85 12.02
C GLU A 189 19.36 -17.59 11.57
N THR A 190 18.94 -17.53 10.29
CA THR A 190 18.27 -16.36 9.68
C THR A 190 16.87 -16.67 9.14
N SER A 191 16.37 -17.89 9.36
CA SER A 191 15.13 -18.41 8.76
C SER A 191 13.90 -17.55 9.09
N ARG A 192 13.81 -17.10 10.35
CA ARG A 192 12.73 -16.22 10.81
C ARG A 192 12.83 -14.84 10.19
N GLU A 193 14.01 -14.24 10.17
CA GLU A 193 14.25 -12.91 9.62
C GLU A 193 13.97 -12.87 8.11
N GLU A 194 14.35 -13.92 7.39
CA GLU A 194 14.00 -14.08 5.96
C GLU A 194 12.50 -14.18 5.73
N THR A 195 11.76 -14.83 6.63
CA THR A 195 10.30 -14.92 6.57
C THR A 195 9.68 -13.54 6.78
N LEU A 196 10.14 -12.81 7.81
CA LEU A 196 9.69 -11.44 8.08
C LEU A 196 9.98 -10.49 6.91
N LEU A 197 11.13 -10.63 6.24
CA LEU A 197 11.46 -9.83 5.06
C LEU A 197 10.53 -10.12 3.87
N LYS A 198 10.09 -11.38 3.68
CA LYS A 198 9.14 -11.76 2.63
C LYS A 198 7.72 -11.27 2.91
N GLU A 199 7.37 -11.11 4.19
CA GLU A 199 6.07 -10.61 4.62
C GLU A 199 5.96 -9.08 4.55
N ILE A 200 7.05 -8.36 4.26
CA ILE A 200 7.01 -6.90 4.06
C ILE A 200 6.06 -6.57 2.92
N CYS A 201 5.01 -5.83 3.25
CA CYS A 201 4.02 -5.33 2.31
C CYS A 201 3.92 -3.81 2.47
N PHE A 202 3.51 -3.11 1.41
CA PHE A 202 2.99 -1.77 1.58
C PHE A 202 1.83 -1.85 2.57
N GLY A 203 1.80 -0.96 3.56
CA GLY A 203 0.65 -0.83 4.47
C GLY A 203 -0.58 -0.43 3.67
N GLY A 204 -1.23 -1.42 3.07
CA GLY A 204 -2.42 -1.27 2.28
C GLY A 204 -3.58 -0.94 3.20
N VAL A 205 -4.49 -0.12 2.70
CA VAL A 205 -5.82 0.03 3.30
C VAL A 205 -6.40 -1.39 3.48
N PRO A 206 -7.03 -1.71 4.63
CA PRO A 206 -7.68 -3.00 4.81
C PRO A 206 -8.66 -3.25 3.67
N ASP A 207 -8.94 -4.51 3.37
CA ASP A 207 -9.96 -4.84 2.37
C ASP A 207 -11.25 -4.02 2.64
N PRO A 208 -12.00 -3.63 1.59
CA PRO A 208 -13.20 -2.84 1.79
C PRO A 208 -14.18 -3.63 2.67
N PRO A 209 -14.65 -3.04 3.79
CA PRO A 209 -15.58 -3.72 4.67
C PRO A 209 -16.89 -4.00 3.93
N LEU A 210 -17.39 -5.22 4.06
CA LEU A 210 -18.58 -5.66 3.33
C LEU A 210 -19.81 -5.40 4.19
N ILE A 211 -20.73 -4.56 3.71
CA ILE A 211 -22.01 -4.32 4.38
C ILE A 211 -22.75 -5.65 4.52
N ASP A 212 -23.08 -5.99 5.76
CA ASP A 212 -23.86 -7.15 6.11
C ASP A 212 -25.35 -6.80 6.02
N LEU A 213 -25.95 -7.14 4.89
CA LEU A 213 -27.37 -6.88 4.62
C LEU A 213 -28.30 -7.65 5.56
N SER A 214 -27.84 -8.75 6.17
CA SER A 214 -28.68 -9.58 7.04
C SER A 214 -28.88 -8.96 8.43
N ASN A 215 -27.86 -8.24 8.91
CA ASN A 215 -27.88 -7.56 10.20
C ASN A 215 -28.17 -6.06 10.09
N SER A 216 -28.10 -5.49 8.88
CA SER A 216 -28.47 -4.08 8.62
C SER A 216 -29.98 -3.90 8.53
N LYS A 217 -30.50 -2.83 9.12
CA LYS A 217 -31.93 -2.51 9.15
C LYS A 217 -32.16 -1.04 8.84
N VAL A 218 -33.06 -0.76 7.91
CA VAL A 218 -33.43 0.60 7.50
C VAL A 218 -34.92 0.79 7.72
N TYR A 219 -35.27 1.60 8.72
CA TYR A 219 -36.64 2.02 9.03
C TYR A 219 -36.69 3.55 9.08
N ASN A 220 -37.03 4.14 10.23
CA ASN A 220 -36.90 5.58 10.47
C ASN A 220 -35.43 6.01 10.63
N GLU A 221 -34.60 5.07 11.06
CA GLU A 221 -33.15 5.19 11.15
C GLU A 221 -32.53 4.00 10.40
N ALA A 222 -31.33 4.19 9.84
CA ALA A 222 -30.56 3.12 9.22
C ALA A 222 -29.45 2.65 10.15
N ALA A 223 -29.64 1.49 10.76
CA ALA A 223 -28.58 0.75 11.44
C ALA A 223 -27.85 -0.10 10.40
N ILE A 224 -26.64 0.31 10.02
CA ILE A 224 -25.82 -0.38 9.02
C ILE A 224 -24.70 -1.12 9.72
N CYS A 225 -24.61 -2.43 9.46
CA CYS A 225 -23.57 -3.32 9.95
C CYS A 225 -22.69 -3.77 8.78
N TRP A 226 -21.41 -4.00 9.02
CA TRP A 226 -20.46 -4.51 8.02
C TRP A 226 -19.47 -5.48 8.66
N ARG A 227 -18.89 -6.35 7.84
CA ARG A 227 -17.81 -7.26 8.25
C ARG A 227 -16.46 -6.61 7.97
N LEU A 228 -15.62 -6.60 8.99
CA LEU A 228 -14.25 -6.11 8.90
C LEU A 228 -13.35 -7.22 8.30
N PRO A 229 -12.35 -6.86 7.50
CA PRO A 229 -11.35 -7.79 6.97
C PRO A 229 -10.54 -8.51 8.04
N GLU A 230 -9.90 -9.62 7.66
CA GLU A 230 -8.97 -10.35 8.53
C GLU A 230 -7.71 -9.54 8.86
N ASP A 231 -7.34 -8.57 8.02
CA ASP A 231 -6.18 -7.69 8.20
C ASP A 231 -6.53 -6.38 8.94
N HIS A 232 -7.73 -6.26 9.51
CA HIS A 232 -8.19 -5.10 10.26
C HIS A 232 -7.34 -4.88 11.53
N GLN A 233 -6.79 -3.68 11.68
CA GLN A 233 -6.10 -3.24 12.89
C GLN A 233 -7.01 -2.44 13.82
N PRO A 234 -6.83 -2.51 15.15
CA PRO A 234 -7.66 -1.74 16.11
C PRO A 234 -7.63 -0.22 15.92
N THR A 235 -6.61 0.30 15.24
CA THR A 235 -6.44 1.71 14.91
C THR A 235 -7.18 2.12 13.62
N ASP A 236 -7.69 1.17 12.85
CA ASP A 236 -8.43 1.46 11.62
C ASP A 236 -9.78 2.10 11.94
N GLN A 237 -10.18 3.05 11.09
CA GLN A 237 -11.42 3.80 11.23
C GLN A 237 -12.32 3.59 10.03
N GLN A 238 -13.61 3.48 10.27
CA GLN A 238 -14.63 3.23 9.27
C GLN A 238 -15.48 4.47 9.07
N ILE A 239 -15.80 4.78 7.81
CA ILE A 239 -16.71 5.87 7.45
C ILE A 239 -17.83 5.26 6.61
N LEU A 240 -19.07 5.42 7.08
CA LEU A 240 -20.25 5.12 6.28
C LEU A 240 -20.59 6.34 5.44
N GLU A 241 -20.80 6.13 4.15
CA GLU A 241 -21.33 7.14 3.24
C GLU A 241 -22.69 6.68 2.72
N TYR A 242 -23.62 7.62 2.61
CA TYR A 242 -24.97 7.35 2.13
C TYR A 242 -25.45 8.44 1.18
N ARG A 243 -26.35 8.05 0.27
CA ARG A 243 -26.96 8.96 -0.71
C ARG A 243 -28.39 8.57 -1.01
N ARG A 244 -29.27 9.55 -1.14
CA ARG A 244 -30.66 9.37 -1.56
C ARG A 244 -30.74 9.10 -3.08
N LEU A 245 -31.55 8.11 -3.48
CA LEU A 245 -31.72 7.68 -4.87
C LEU A 245 -33.06 8.13 -5.49
N GLY A 246 -33.93 8.79 -4.71
CA GLY A 246 -35.28 9.22 -5.13
C GLY A 246 -36.40 8.34 -4.57
N GLY A 247 -37.63 8.87 -4.53
CA GLY A 247 -38.82 8.17 -4.03
C GLY A 247 -39.64 7.53 -5.16
N ALA A 248 -40.36 6.44 -4.86
CA ALA A 248 -41.10 5.65 -5.86
C ALA A 248 -42.34 6.36 -6.47
N ASN A 249 -42.76 7.52 -5.95
CA ASN A 249 -44.05 8.16 -6.28
C ASN A 249 -43.98 9.64 -6.70
N LEU A 250 -42.84 10.16 -7.16
CA LEU A 250 -42.74 11.55 -7.63
C LEU A 250 -42.60 11.60 -9.16
N SER A 251 -43.56 12.26 -9.82
CA SER A 251 -43.49 12.60 -11.24
C SER A 251 -42.30 13.53 -11.51
N PRO A 252 -41.63 13.42 -12.67
CA PRO A 252 -40.37 14.11 -12.98
C PRO A 252 -40.61 15.57 -13.38
N SER A 253 -41.11 16.37 -12.44
CA SER A 253 -41.35 17.80 -12.66
C SER A 253 -41.21 18.57 -11.35
N GLN A 254 -39.97 18.74 -10.90
CA GLN A 254 -39.42 19.95 -10.26
C GLN A 254 -38.03 19.60 -9.73
N GLU A 255 -37.02 20.19 -10.37
CA GLU A 255 -35.70 20.52 -9.83
C GLU A 255 -35.26 19.73 -8.58
N ASP A 256 -34.84 18.48 -8.77
CA ASP A 256 -33.91 17.86 -7.82
C ASP A 256 -32.58 18.63 -7.95
N GLY A 257 -32.33 19.52 -7.00
CA GLY A 257 -31.07 20.25 -6.91
C GLY A 257 -29.86 19.31 -6.91
N GLU A 258 -28.70 19.82 -7.34
CA GLU A 258 -27.41 19.11 -7.38
C GLU A 258 -27.06 18.34 -6.08
N ASP A 259 -27.68 18.70 -4.96
CA ASP A 259 -27.52 18.06 -3.65
C ASP A 259 -28.00 16.59 -3.58
N SER A 260 -28.96 16.17 -4.42
CA SER A 260 -29.46 14.77 -4.42
C SER A 260 -28.45 13.75 -4.97
N LEU A 261 -27.36 14.20 -5.61
CA LEU A 261 -26.35 13.33 -6.21
C LEU A 261 -25.08 13.13 -5.35
N SER A 262 -24.93 13.91 -4.27
CA SER A 262 -23.74 13.91 -3.40
C SER A 262 -23.80 12.82 -2.32
N TRP A 263 -22.64 12.24 -1.97
CA TRP A 263 -22.52 11.28 -0.89
C TRP A 263 -22.31 12.01 0.44
N ARG A 264 -23.15 11.73 1.44
CA ARG A 264 -23.00 12.24 2.82
C ARG A 264 -22.21 11.24 3.64
N ALA A 265 -21.25 11.71 4.44
CA ALA A 265 -20.40 10.86 5.27
C ALA A 265 -20.78 10.97 6.75
N THR A 266 -20.75 9.86 7.48
CA THR A 266 -20.84 9.84 8.94
C THR A 266 -19.52 10.20 9.60
N GLU A 267 -19.53 10.37 10.92
CA GLU A 267 -18.30 10.41 11.71
C GLU A 267 -17.51 9.08 11.59
N ARG A 268 -16.22 9.17 11.90
CA ARG A 268 -15.30 8.02 11.88
C ARG A 268 -15.59 7.12 13.08
N VAL A 269 -15.85 5.85 12.83
CA VAL A 269 -16.14 4.84 13.86
C VAL A 269 -15.08 3.74 13.87
N HIS A 270 -14.70 3.25 15.05
CA HIS A 270 -13.72 2.16 15.21
C HIS A 270 -14.36 0.76 15.20
N GLY A 271 -15.64 0.67 14.83
CA GLY A 271 -16.45 -0.54 14.92
C GLY A 271 -16.98 -1.05 13.57
N SER A 272 -17.75 -2.12 13.64
CA SER A 272 -18.39 -2.81 12.51
C SER A 272 -19.82 -2.32 12.22
N SER A 273 -20.27 -1.23 12.84
CA SER A 273 -21.62 -0.70 12.65
C SER A 273 -21.73 0.78 12.97
N THR A 274 -22.69 1.46 12.33
CA THR A 274 -23.12 2.82 12.71
C THR A 274 -24.60 3.03 12.41
N VAL A 275 -25.20 4.04 13.02
CA VAL A 275 -26.60 4.43 12.81
C VAL A 275 -26.67 5.79 12.12
N VAL A 276 -27.47 5.87 11.07
CA VAL A 276 -27.80 7.13 10.38
C VAL A 276 -29.23 7.52 10.73
N CYS A 277 -29.37 8.69 11.36
CA CYS A 277 -30.64 9.31 11.70
C CYS A 277 -31.08 10.31 10.62
N ASP A 278 -32.30 10.84 10.74
CA ASP A 278 -32.85 11.90 9.87
C ASP A 278 -32.96 11.51 8.38
N LEU A 279 -33.36 10.26 8.10
CA LEU A 279 -33.65 9.82 6.74
C LEU A 279 -35.06 10.25 6.30
N ASP A 280 -35.19 10.66 5.04
CA ASP A 280 -36.45 11.08 4.46
C ASP A 280 -37.40 9.86 4.35
N PRO A 281 -38.65 9.96 4.85
CA PRO A 281 -39.63 8.89 4.69
C PRO A 281 -39.91 8.64 3.20
N ASP A 282 -40.25 7.39 2.86
CA ASP A 282 -40.59 6.92 1.51
C ASP A 282 -39.48 7.12 0.45
N SER A 283 -38.23 7.29 0.87
CA SER A 283 -37.07 7.49 -0.01
C SER A 283 -36.12 6.29 -0.04
N LEU A 284 -35.54 6.02 -1.21
CA LEU A 284 -34.51 4.99 -1.36
C LEU A 284 -33.13 5.57 -1.07
N TYR A 285 -32.27 4.78 -0.43
CA TYR A 285 -30.91 5.16 -0.07
C TYR A 285 -29.89 4.12 -0.53
N ALA A 286 -28.74 4.58 -1.01
CA ALA A 286 -27.55 3.77 -1.21
C ALA A 286 -26.58 3.98 -0.04
N PHE A 287 -25.90 2.91 0.38
CA PHE A 287 -24.91 2.94 1.46
C PHE A 287 -23.61 2.31 0.98
N ARG A 288 -22.47 2.84 1.44
CA ARG A 288 -21.14 2.26 1.24
C ARG A 288 -20.26 2.56 2.44
N VAL A 289 -19.34 1.67 2.78
CA VAL A 289 -18.41 1.85 3.91
C VAL A 289 -16.99 1.84 3.37
N ARG A 290 -16.11 2.64 3.97
CA ARG A 290 -14.67 2.65 3.67
C ARG A 290 -13.84 2.57 4.94
N SER A 291 -12.74 1.81 4.86
CA SER A 291 -11.68 1.77 5.87
C SER A 291 -10.68 2.91 5.66
N CYS A 292 -10.20 3.49 6.75
CA CYS A 292 -9.17 4.52 6.80
C CYS A 292 -8.04 4.04 7.72
N ARG A 293 -6.81 4.00 7.21
CA ARG A 293 -5.60 3.66 7.97
C ARG A 293 -4.58 4.80 7.82
N ASN A 294 -4.17 5.41 8.93
CA ASN A 294 -3.11 6.45 8.99
C ASN A 294 -3.20 7.51 7.87
N SER A 295 -4.37 8.13 7.69
CA SER A 295 -4.65 9.17 6.68
C SER A 295 -4.74 8.71 5.23
N SER A 296 -4.49 7.43 4.93
CA SER A 296 -4.82 6.83 3.63
C SER A 296 -6.30 6.45 3.57
N VAL A 297 -6.94 6.78 2.45
CA VAL A 297 -8.37 6.56 2.19
C VAL A 297 -8.50 5.81 0.87
N GLN A 298 -9.23 4.70 0.86
CA GLN A 298 -9.42 3.86 -0.33
C GLN A 298 -10.15 4.59 -1.47
N PRO A 299 -9.91 4.20 -2.74
CA PRO A 299 -10.89 4.35 -3.81
C PRO A 299 -12.18 3.58 -3.51
N LEU A 300 -13.31 4.16 -3.89
CA LEU A 300 -14.66 3.72 -3.56
C LEU A 300 -15.06 2.41 -4.26
N GLN A 301 -15.68 1.49 -3.53
CA GLN A 301 -16.41 0.36 -4.13
C GLN A 301 -17.62 0.87 -4.96
N PRO A 302 -17.97 0.20 -6.08
CA PRO A 302 -19.26 0.41 -6.73
C PRO A 302 -20.39 -0.04 -5.78
N GLY A 303 -21.30 0.87 -5.45
CA GLY A 303 -22.22 0.75 -4.32
C GLY A 303 -23.16 -0.47 -4.39
N GLY A 304 -23.39 -1.09 -3.23
CA GLY A 304 -24.47 -2.06 -3.04
C GLY A 304 -25.82 -1.34 -2.99
N HIS A 305 -26.78 -1.80 -3.80
CA HIS A 305 -28.13 -1.25 -3.82
C HIS A 305 -29.01 -1.98 -2.80
N LEU A 306 -29.45 -1.28 -1.77
CA LEU A 306 -30.52 -1.72 -0.89
C LEU A 306 -31.81 -1.02 -1.33
N SER A 307 -32.69 -1.74 -2.02
CA SER A 307 -34.01 -1.25 -2.40
C SER A 307 -35.07 -1.77 -1.44
N HIS A 308 -35.68 -0.90 -0.62
CA HIS A 308 -36.92 -1.23 0.07
C HIS A 308 -37.94 -0.09 -0.06
N THR A 309 -39.11 -0.43 -0.59
CA THR A 309 -40.30 0.42 -0.59
C THR A 309 -40.93 0.43 0.79
N ALA A 310 -41.04 1.60 1.41
CA ALA A 310 -41.88 1.80 2.58
C ALA A 310 -43.34 1.47 2.23
N ARG A 311 -44.02 0.70 3.10
CA ARG A 311 -45.48 0.54 3.08
C ARG A 311 -46.07 1.15 4.35
N PRO A 312 -47.24 1.81 4.27
CA PRO A 312 -47.85 2.46 5.42
C PRO A 312 -48.55 1.46 6.36
N CYS A 313 -48.42 1.75 7.66
CA CYS A 313 -49.26 1.40 8.81
C CYS A 313 -49.97 0.03 8.88
N VAL A 314 -49.65 -0.75 9.92
CA VAL A 314 -50.66 -1.56 10.63
C VAL A 314 -50.80 -0.98 12.04
N ARG A 315 -52.01 -0.53 12.33
CA ARG A 315 -52.47 -0.09 13.64
C ARG A 315 -53.20 -1.27 14.28
N LEU A 316 -53.02 -1.41 15.61
CA LEU A 316 -53.91 -2.04 16.63
C LEU A 316 -53.68 -3.52 16.99
N PRO A 317 -54.07 -4.00 18.20
CA PRO A 317 -54.84 -3.32 19.28
C PRO A 317 -54.22 -3.42 20.70
N VAL A 318 -54.88 -2.81 21.69
CA VAL A 318 -55.01 -3.41 23.04
C VAL A 318 -56.23 -4.31 23.00
#